data_AF-A0AAD8HNF7-F1
#
_entry.id   AF-A0AAD8HNF7-F1
#
_cell.length_a   1.000
_cell.length_b   1.000
_cell.length_c   1.000
_cell.angle_alpha   90.00
_cell.angle_beta   90.00
_cell.angle_gamma   90.00
#
_symmetry.space_group_name_H-M   'P 1'
#
loop_
_entity.id
_entity.type
_entity.pdbx_description
1 polymer ?
#
loop_
_entity_poly.entity_id
_entity_poly.type
_entity_poly.pdbx_seq_one_letter_code
_entity_poly.pdbx_strand_id
1 'polypeptide(L)'
;MEQVTLPRETGYNSSLSKGNTVHIDVKRSKKGSYDAEKLLEKFKLTSSISMTNMYMFDPKGKLKKYDTLEQTVNEERLTRNRKELISKLKLERFEPFSMRNKNQGTGDYNYLLNYPFCDIDINELPKLFEEKKQLQEKVNELMKETPKSFWLKDLDVFETELKALQGEIA
;
A
#
# COMPACT_ATOMS: atom_id res chain seq x y z
N MET A 1 27.40 -30.93 22.84
CA MET A 1 27.25 -29.88 21.81
C MET A 1 28.23 -28.79 22.13
N GLU A 2 29.30 -28.70 21.34
CA GLU A 2 30.47 -27.86 21.63
C GLU A 2 30.24 -26.44 21.11
N GLN A 3 30.23 -25.46 22.02
CA GLN A 3 30.08 -24.04 21.69
C GLN A 3 31.34 -23.57 20.93
N VAL A 4 31.23 -23.39 19.62
CA VAL A 4 32.30 -22.85 18.76
C VAL A 4 32.56 -21.39 19.18
N THR A 5 33.55 -21.21 20.06
CA THR A 5 33.92 -19.91 20.62
C THR A 5 34.86 -19.19 19.65
N LEU A 6 34.44 -18.03 19.15
CA LEU A 6 35.21 -17.25 18.17
C LEU A 6 36.48 -16.63 18.80
N PRO A 7 37.62 -16.59 18.08
CA PRO A 7 38.92 -16.18 18.63
C PRO A 7 38.98 -14.70 19.01
N ARG A 8 39.77 -14.36 20.05
CA ARG A 8 40.08 -12.97 20.45
C ARG A 8 40.94 -12.27 19.39
N GLU A 9 40.66 -10.99 19.14
CA GLU A 9 41.46 -10.15 18.24
C GLU A 9 42.80 -9.78 18.89
N THR A 10 43.87 -9.82 18.10
CA THR A 10 45.25 -9.59 18.57
C THR A 10 45.83 -8.26 18.10
N GLY A 11 45.06 -7.45 17.35
CA GLY A 11 45.42 -6.10 16.93
C GLY A 11 44.71 -5.64 15.64
N TYR A 12 44.63 -4.33 15.42
CA TYR A 12 44.14 -3.71 14.19
C TYR A 12 45.18 -2.75 13.63
N ASN A 13 45.32 -2.69 12.30
CA ASN A 13 46.14 -1.69 11.62
C ASN A 13 45.20 -0.73 10.87
N SER A 14 45.09 0.52 11.31
CA SER A 14 44.35 1.54 10.58
C SER A 14 45.26 2.17 9.52
N SER A 15 45.27 1.63 8.31
CA SER A 15 45.77 2.36 7.15
C SER A 15 44.72 3.44 6.83
N LEU A 16 45.06 4.71 7.08
CA LEU A 16 44.17 5.85 6.88
C LEU A 16 43.49 5.80 5.50
N SER A 17 42.18 6.06 5.50
CA SER A 17 41.32 6.05 4.32
C SER A 17 41.91 6.90 3.20
N LYS A 18 42.02 6.33 2.00
CA LYS A 18 42.20 7.12 0.79
C LYS A 18 40.81 7.49 0.28
N GLY A 19 40.33 8.70 0.61
CA GLY A 19 39.04 9.24 0.14
C GLY A 19 37.81 8.75 0.92
N ASN A 20 36.71 8.46 0.22
CA ASN A 20 35.41 8.06 0.78
C ASN A 20 35.31 6.56 1.15
N THR A 21 36.40 5.80 1.02
CA THR A 21 36.39 4.35 1.26
C THR A 21 37.18 4.01 2.52
N VAL A 22 36.56 3.22 3.40
CA VAL A 22 37.18 2.71 4.61
C VAL A 22 37.63 1.26 4.37
N HIS A 23 38.93 1.00 4.53
CA HIS A 23 39.51 -0.34 4.50
C HIS A 23 40.01 -0.70 5.90
N ILE A 24 39.63 -1.88 6.40
CA ILE A 24 40.03 -2.36 7.73
C ILE A 24 40.64 -3.75 7.57
N ASP A 25 41.95 -3.84 7.79
CA ASP A 25 42.67 -5.11 7.78
C ASP A 25 42.71 -5.71 9.20
N VAL A 26 41.96 -6.80 9.41
CA VAL A 26 41.88 -7.50 10.70
C VAL A 26 42.76 -8.75 10.68
N LYS A 27 43.74 -8.80 11.59
CA LYS A 27 44.60 -9.98 11.77
C LYS A 27 43.93 -11.00 12.69
N ARG A 28 43.96 -12.29 12.32
CA ARG A 28 43.32 -13.39 13.06
C ARG A 28 44.35 -14.32 13.71
N SER A 29 44.02 -14.84 14.90
CA SER A 29 44.88 -15.73 15.68
C SER A 29 44.87 -17.20 15.24
N LYS A 30 43.76 -17.69 14.64
CA LYS A 30 43.62 -19.10 14.19
C LYS A 30 43.11 -19.16 12.74
N LYS A 31 43.61 -20.13 11.95
CA LYS A 31 43.05 -20.48 10.64
C LYS A 31 41.79 -21.32 10.85
N GLY A 32 40.68 -20.92 10.24
CA GLY A 32 39.40 -21.61 10.31
C GLY A 32 38.37 -20.92 9.42
N SER A 33 37.29 -21.62 9.08
CA SER A 33 36.12 -21.02 8.44
C SER A 33 35.32 -20.25 9.49
N TYR A 34 34.86 -19.05 9.14
CA TYR A 34 34.10 -18.20 10.03
C TYR A 34 32.74 -17.91 9.40
N ASP A 35 31.73 -17.90 10.25
CA ASP A 35 30.38 -17.51 9.88
C ASP A 35 30.31 -15.99 9.68
N ALA A 36 29.80 -15.56 8.53
CA ALA A 36 29.74 -14.15 8.16
C ALA A 36 28.80 -13.35 9.09
N GLU A 37 27.64 -13.91 9.46
CA GLU A 37 26.66 -13.22 10.31
C GLU A 37 27.25 -12.92 11.70
N LYS A 38 27.96 -13.90 12.27
CA LYS A 38 28.64 -13.74 13.56
C LYS A 38 29.77 -12.72 13.51
N LEU A 39 30.42 -12.55 12.36
CA LEU A 39 31.42 -11.50 12.18
C LEU A 39 30.76 -10.12 12.08
N LEU A 40 29.64 -9.99 11.36
CA LEU A 40 28.89 -8.72 11.30
C LEU A 40 28.46 -8.25 12.69
N GLU A 41 27.96 -9.16 13.51
CA GLU A 41 27.56 -8.88 14.89
C GLU A 41 28.76 -8.52 15.77
N LYS A 42 29.83 -9.33 15.74
CA LYS A 42 31.03 -9.12 16.56
C LYS A 42 31.74 -7.80 16.23
N PHE A 43 31.83 -7.46 14.95
CA PHE A 43 32.44 -6.21 14.48
C PHE A 43 31.46 -5.03 14.45
N LYS A 44 30.21 -5.23 14.84
CA LYS A 44 29.15 -4.20 14.87
C LYS A 44 29.00 -3.46 13.52
N LEU A 45 29.08 -4.21 12.43
CA LEU A 45 28.97 -3.67 11.06
C LEU A 45 27.52 -3.45 10.63
N THR A 46 26.55 -3.93 11.41
CA THR A 46 25.13 -3.71 11.19
C THR A 46 24.62 -2.61 12.12
N SER A 47 23.98 -1.60 11.55
CA SER A 47 23.18 -0.63 12.29
C SER A 47 21.76 -0.63 11.75
N SER A 48 20.78 -0.51 12.64
CA SER A 48 19.38 -0.38 12.24
C SER A 48 19.02 1.10 12.20
N ILE A 49 18.44 1.55 11.09
CA ILE A 49 17.87 2.89 10.94
C ILE A 49 16.35 2.73 10.99
N SER A 50 15.70 3.31 12.00
CA SER A 50 14.24 3.32 12.12
C SER A 50 13.65 4.52 11.40
N MET A 51 12.55 4.29 10.67
CA MET A 51 11.76 5.33 9.98
C MET A 51 10.45 5.66 10.73
N THR A 52 10.30 5.26 12.00
CA THR A 52 9.04 5.43 12.75
C THR A 52 8.64 6.91 12.98
N ASN A 53 9.61 7.81 13.06
CA ASN A 53 9.42 9.22 13.42
C ASN A 53 9.63 10.17 12.22
N MET A 54 9.03 9.86 11.07
CA MET A 54 9.07 10.77 9.91
C MET A 54 8.03 11.87 10.06
N TYR A 55 8.47 13.09 10.38
CA TYR A 55 7.63 14.29 10.39
C TYR A 55 8.08 15.23 9.29
N MET A 56 7.14 15.77 8.53
CA MET A 56 7.41 16.76 7.48
C MET A 56 6.30 17.82 7.47
N PHE A 57 6.62 19.01 6.98
CA PHE A 57 5.59 20.01 6.71
C PHE A 57 4.79 19.59 5.48
N ASP A 58 3.47 19.55 5.63
CA ASP A 58 2.57 19.37 4.51
C ASP A 58 2.62 20.61 3.58
N PRO A 59 2.10 20.52 2.34
CA PRO A 59 2.04 21.66 1.43
C PRO A 59 1.21 22.85 1.93
N LYS A 60 0.49 22.71 3.05
CA LYS A 60 -0.26 23.79 3.73
C LYS A 60 0.51 24.37 4.92
N GLY A 61 1.76 23.94 5.14
CA GLY A 61 2.65 24.41 6.20
C GLY A 61 2.37 23.80 7.58
N LYS A 62 1.58 22.73 7.68
CA LYS A 62 1.30 22.02 8.95
C LYS A 62 2.22 20.83 9.13
N LEU A 63 2.74 20.63 10.34
CA LEU A 63 3.56 19.47 10.66
C LEU A 63 2.69 18.21 10.68
N LYS A 64 3.06 17.19 9.89
CA LYS A 64 2.35 15.93 9.75
C LYS A 64 3.31 14.76 9.93
N LYS A 65 2.85 13.70 10.60
CA LYS A 65 3.57 12.43 10.69
C LYS A 65 3.26 11.57 9.46
N TYR A 66 4.28 10.96 8.90
CA TYR A 66 4.21 10.01 7.80
C TYR A 66 4.65 8.63 8.30
N ASP A 67 3.86 7.60 8.04
CA ASP A 67 4.21 6.24 8.45
C ASP A 67 5.06 5.53 7.37
N THR A 68 4.88 5.93 6.10
CA THR A 68 5.68 5.42 4.98
C THR A 68 6.22 6.57 4.13
N LEU A 69 7.37 6.35 3.49
CA LEU A 69 7.98 7.33 2.59
C LEU A 69 7.07 7.63 1.38
N GLU A 70 6.32 6.64 0.91
CA GLU A 70 5.40 6.77 -0.23
C GLU A 70 4.30 7.81 0.01
N GLN A 71 3.80 7.91 1.24
CA GLN A 71 2.82 8.94 1.60
C GLN A 71 3.37 10.35 1.35
N THR A 72 4.64 10.57 1.69
CA THR A 72 5.32 11.86 1.48
C THR A 72 5.45 12.15 -0.02
N VAL A 73 5.95 11.19 -0.80
CA VAL A 73 6.15 11.34 -2.25
C VAL A 73 4.84 11.55 -2.99
N ASN A 74 3.79 10.80 -2.65
CA ASN A 74 2.51 10.90 -3.33
C ASN A 74 1.81 12.24 -3.04
N GLU A 75 1.87 12.72 -1.79
CA GLU A 75 1.30 14.02 -1.42
C GLU A 75 2.01 15.18 -2.14
N GLU A 76 3.34 15.13 -2.23
CA GLU A 76 4.14 16.14 -2.93
C GLU A 76 3.87 16.15 -4.45
N ARG A 77 3.79 14.95 -5.08
CA ARG A 77 3.49 14.80 -6.51
C ARG A 77 2.08 15.28 -6.84
N LEU A 78 1.10 14.86 -6.05
CA LEU A 78 -0.30 15.21 -6.26
C LEU A 78 -0.49 16.72 -6.13
N THR A 79 0.14 17.36 -5.15
CA THR A 79 -0.04 18.80 -4.93
C THR A 79 0.60 19.65 -6.02
N ARG A 80 1.81 19.28 -6.48
CA ARG A 80 2.52 20.04 -7.52
C ARG A 80 1.83 19.94 -8.88
N ASN A 81 1.38 18.75 -9.27
CA ASN A 81 0.92 18.49 -10.65
C ASN A 81 -0.60 18.30 -10.76
N ARG A 82 -1.39 18.57 -9.71
CA ARG A 82 -2.85 18.34 -9.71
C ARG A 82 -3.55 18.95 -10.93
N LYS A 83 -3.22 20.21 -11.25
CA LYS A 83 -3.86 20.94 -12.35
C LYS A 83 -3.55 20.29 -13.70
N GLU A 84 -2.30 19.91 -13.93
CA GLU A 84 -1.86 19.25 -15.16
C GLU A 84 -2.48 17.86 -15.30
N LEU A 85 -2.54 17.09 -14.21
CA LEU A 85 -3.20 15.79 -14.18
C LEU A 85 -4.68 15.90 -14.53
N ILE A 86 -5.40 16.86 -13.94
CA ILE A 86 -6.82 17.10 -14.28
C ILE A 86 -6.98 17.49 -15.75
N SER A 87 -6.13 18.36 -16.28
CA SER A 87 -6.17 18.74 -17.70
C SER A 87 -5.95 17.55 -18.62
N LYS A 88 -5.00 16.67 -18.27
CA LYS A 88 -4.76 15.42 -19.01
C LYS A 88 -5.95 14.47 -18.94
N LEU A 89 -6.57 14.28 -17.77
CA LEU A 89 -7.76 13.45 -17.60
C LEU A 89 -8.95 13.97 -18.44
N LYS A 90 -9.13 15.29 -18.51
CA LYS A 90 -10.14 15.91 -19.36
C LYS A 90 -9.88 15.67 -20.86
N LEU A 91 -8.62 15.76 -21.27
CA LEU A 91 -8.22 15.50 -22.66
C LEU A 91 -8.51 14.04 -23.06
N GLU A 92 -8.20 13.10 -22.17
CA GLU A 92 -8.45 11.67 -22.32
C GLU A 92 -9.93 11.29 -22.14
N ARG A 93 -10.84 12.27 -22.01
CA ARG A 93 -12.29 12.09 -21.89
C ARG A 93 -12.74 11.27 -20.67
N PHE A 94 -12.01 11.36 -19.55
CA PHE A 94 -12.50 10.81 -18.29
C PHE A 94 -13.62 11.67 -17.71
N GLU A 95 -14.72 11.01 -17.36
CA GLU A 95 -15.86 11.66 -16.73
C GLU A 95 -15.59 11.93 -15.25
N PRO A 96 -15.80 13.16 -14.76
CA PRO A 96 -15.71 13.43 -13.35
C PRO A 96 -16.76 12.63 -12.56
N PHE A 97 -16.34 12.01 -11.46
CA PHE A 97 -17.21 11.19 -10.63
C PHE A 97 -17.37 11.81 -9.24
N SER A 98 -18.61 11.98 -8.82
CA SER A 98 -18.94 12.44 -7.48
C SER A 98 -19.77 11.38 -6.76
N MET A 99 -19.30 10.97 -5.59
CA MET A 99 -20.11 10.19 -4.64
C MET A 99 -21.24 11.09 -4.13
N ARG A 100 -22.33 11.17 -4.89
CA ARG A 100 -23.67 11.55 -4.43
C ARG A 100 -23.79 12.93 -3.78
N ASN A 101 -23.92 13.99 -4.58
CA ASN A 101 -24.89 15.07 -4.32
C ASN A 101 -25.19 15.81 -5.64
N LYS A 102 -26.41 15.67 -6.18
CA LYS A 102 -26.83 16.38 -7.41
C LYS A 102 -26.89 17.90 -7.24
N ASN A 103 -26.71 18.41 -6.02
CA ASN A 103 -26.93 19.81 -5.68
C ASN A 103 -25.66 20.66 -5.49
N GLN A 104 -24.43 20.11 -5.59
CA GLN A 104 -23.22 20.92 -5.49
C GLN A 104 -22.07 20.39 -6.34
N GLY A 105 -21.61 21.23 -7.27
CA GLY A 105 -20.27 21.16 -7.86
C GLY A 105 -20.14 20.26 -9.09
N THR A 106 -19.44 20.77 -10.10
CA THR A 106 -18.83 19.98 -11.18
C THR A 106 -18.10 18.80 -10.55
N GLY A 107 -18.36 17.57 -10.98
CA GLY A 107 -17.74 16.40 -10.37
C GLY A 107 -16.21 16.48 -10.35
N ASP A 108 -15.59 15.73 -9.44
CA ASP A 108 -14.16 15.75 -9.21
C ASP A 108 -13.44 14.51 -9.78
N TYR A 109 -12.12 14.60 -9.90
CA TYR A 109 -11.25 13.48 -10.31
C TYR A 109 -10.61 12.75 -9.11
N ASN A 110 -11.12 12.98 -7.90
CA ASN A 110 -10.51 12.46 -6.66
C ASN A 110 -10.43 10.93 -6.63
N TYR A 111 -11.35 10.23 -7.27
CA TYR A 111 -11.34 8.76 -7.35
C TYR A 111 -10.12 8.19 -8.11
N LEU A 112 -9.53 8.96 -9.02
CA LEU A 112 -8.27 8.59 -9.70
C LEU A 112 -7.04 9.19 -9.01
N LEU A 113 -7.19 10.41 -8.50
CA LEU A 113 -6.07 11.18 -7.96
C LEU A 113 -5.68 10.80 -6.53
N ASN A 114 -6.63 10.33 -5.73
CA ASN A 114 -6.36 9.84 -4.38
C ASN A 114 -5.95 8.37 -4.39
N TYR A 115 -5.89 7.74 -5.57
CA TYR A 115 -5.47 6.37 -5.67
C TYR A 115 -3.96 6.26 -5.38
N PRO A 116 -3.55 5.45 -4.38
CA PRO A 116 -2.15 5.19 -4.10
C PRO A 116 -1.47 4.57 -5.32
N PHE A 117 -0.44 5.26 -5.85
CA PHE A 117 0.23 4.86 -7.09
C PHE A 117 0.94 3.49 -6.98
N CYS A 118 1.26 3.04 -5.76
CA CYS A 118 1.92 1.77 -5.48
C CYS A 118 0.95 0.62 -5.15
N ASP A 119 -0.37 0.84 -5.08
CA ASP A 119 -1.33 -0.21 -4.69
C ASP A 119 -1.97 -0.95 -5.86
N ILE A 120 -1.70 -0.55 -7.11
CA ILE A 120 -1.86 -1.49 -8.24
C ILE A 120 -0.66 -2.42 -8.17
N ASP A 121 -0.70 -3.33 -7.21
CA ASP A 121 0.03 -4.56 -7.37
C ASP A 121 -0.57 -5.26 -8.59
N ILE A 122 0.28 -5.82 -9.45
CA ILE A 122 -0.16 -6.55 -10.64
C ILE A 122 -1.15 -7.67 -10.27
N ASN A 123 -1.09 -8.10 -9.01
CA ASN A 123 -1.92 -9.10 -8.36
C ASN A 123 -3.34 -8.62 -8.00
N GLU A 124 -3.58 -7.31 -7.83
CA GLU A 124 -4.89 -6.74 -7.50
C GLU A 124 -5.73 -6.40 -8.74
N LEU A 125 -5.09 -6.18 -9.90
CA LEU A 125 -5.77 -5.99 -11.18
C LEU A 125 -6.80 -7.08 -11.53
N PRO A 126 -6.49 -8.39 -11.45
CA PRO A 126 -7.46 -9.43 -11.79
C PRO A 126 -8.70 -9.38 -10.89
N LYS A 127 -8.55 -9.01 -9.61
CA LYS A 127 -9.69 -8.86 -8.70
C LYS A 127 -10.59 -7.70 -9.11
N LEU A 128 -10.01 -6.53 -9.41
CA LEU A 128 -10.78 -5.39 -9.92
C LEU A 128 -11.49 -5.68 -11.25
N PHE A 129 -10.86 -6.47 -12.13
CA PHE A 129 -11.51 -6.89 -13.38
C PHE A 129 -12.72 -7.79 -13.11
N GLU A 130 -12.61 -8.70 -12.16
CA GLU A 130 -13.73 -9.56 -11.77
C GLU A 130 -14.86 -8.76 -11.11
N GLU A 131 -14.54 -7.86 -10.18
CA GLU A 131 -15.53 -6.96 -9.56
C GLU A 131 -16.25 -6.10 -10.60
N LYS A 132 -15.50 -5.56 -11.56
CA LYS A 132 -16.07 -4.79 -12.68
C LYS A 132 -17.02 -5.64 -13.50
N LYS A 133 -16.65 -6.88 -13.83
CA LYS A 133 -17.49 -7.81 -14.58
C LYS A 133 -18.78 -8.13 -13.84
N GLN A 134 -18.69 -8.46 -12.54
CA GLN A 134 -19.86 -8.73 -11.70
C GLN A 134 -20.79 -7.52 -11.60
N LEU A 135 -20.24 -6.31 -11.45
CA LEU A 135 -21.04 -5.08 -11.44
C LEU A 135 -21.72 -4.83 -12.78
N GLN A 136 -21.03 -5.10 -13.91
CA GLN A 136 -21.62 -4.99 -15.23
C GLN A 136 -22.75 -6.00 -15.45
N GLU A 137 -22.60 -7.24 -14.99
CA GLU A 137 -23.65 -8.25 -15.02
C GLU A 137 -24.86 -7.82 -14.18
N LYS A 138 -24.63 -7.39 -12.94
CA LYS A 138 -25.70 -6.84 -12.08
C LYS A 138 -26.42 -5.67 -12.73
N VAL A 139 -25.70 -4.72 -13.34
CA VAL A 139 -26.30 -3.59 -14.06
C VAL A 139 -27.14 -4.08 -15.23
N ASN A 140 -26.66 -5.06 -16.00
CA ASN A 140 -27.41 -5.62 -17.13
C ASN A 140 -28.67 -6.38 -16.68
N GLU A 141 -28.61 -7.09 -15.55
CA GLU A 141 -29.77 -7.73 -14.93
C GLU A 141 -30.79 -6.67 -14.46
N LEU A 142 -30.32 -5.69 -13.69
CA LEU A 142 -31.13 -4.56 -13.20
C LEU A 142 -31.81 -3.79 -14.33
N MET A 143 -31.12 -3.59 -15.46
CA MET A 143 -31.66 -2.89 -16.63
C MET A 143 -32.76 -3.69 -17.36
N LYS A 144 -32.74 -5.03 -17.26
CA LYS A 144 -33.77 -5.90 -17.85
C LYS A 144 -34.97 -6.09 -16.92
N GLU A 145 -34.75 -5.99 -15.62
CA GLU A 145 -35.78 -6.18 -14.63
C GLU A 145 -36.70 -4.95 -14.54
N THR A 146 -38.00 -5.21 -14.61
CA THR A 146 -39.01 -4.18 -14.41
C THR A 146 -39.28 -3.98 -12.91
N PRO A 147 -39.78 -2.81 -12.47
CA PRO A 147 -40.10 -2.57 -11.06
C PRO A 147 -41.01 -3.64 -10.44
N LYS A 148 -41.90 -4.25 -11.24
CA LYS A 148 -42.77 -5.35 -10.80
C LYS A 148 -41.98 -6.64 -10.52
N SER A 149 -40.93 -6.92 -11.29
CA SER A 149 -40.06 -8.08 -11.10
C SER A 149 -39.27 -7.99 -9.79
N PHE A 150 -38.82 -6.79 -9.41
CA PHE A 150 -38.20 -6.57 -8.10
C PHE A 150 -39.16 -6.88 -6.97
N TRP A 151 -40.38 -6.37 -7.08
CA TRP A 151 -41.40 -6.56 -6.06
C TRP A 151 -41.80 -8.04 -5.89
N LEU A 152 -41.85 -8.81 -6.99
CA LEU A 152 -42.10 -10.24 -6.92
C LEU A 152 -40.97 -11.00 -6.22
N LYS A 153 -39.71 -10.67 -6.49
CA LYS A 153 -38.56 -11.28 -5.79
C LYS A 153 -38.57 -10.98 -4.29
N ASP A 154 -38.86 -9.74 -3.92
CA ASP A 154 -38.96 -9.34 -2.51
C ASP A 154 -40.12 -10.06 -1.81
N LEU A 155 -41.24 -10.28 -2.50
CA LEU A 155 -42.37 -11.05 -1.98
C LEU A 155 -42.08 -12.55 -1.85
N ASP A 156 -41.33 -13.15 -2.77
CA ASP A 156 -40.89 -14.55 -2.66
C ASP A 156 -39.97 -14.74 -1.45
N VAL A 157 -39.00 -13.83 -1.25
CA VAL A 157 -38.14 -13.83 -0.05
C VAL A 157 -39.01 -13.72 1.20
N PHE A 158 -39.95 -12.79 1.23
CA PHE A 158 -40.88 -12.62 2.34
C PHE A 158 -41.74 -13.87 2.62
N GLU A 159 -42.24 -14.54 1.59
CA GLU A 159 -43.01 -15.79 1.74
C GLU A 159 -42.15 -16.93 2.30
N THR A 160 -40.89 -17.04 1.86
CA THR A 160 -39.96 -18.05 2.41
C THR A 160 -39.64 -17.80 3.88
N GLU A 161 -39.38 -16.55 4.27
CA GLU A 161 -39.15 -16.18 5.67
C GLU A 161 -40.39 -16.42 6.53
N LEU A 162 -41.59 -16.12 6.03
CA LEU A 162 -42.84 -16.40 6.74
C LEU A 162 -43.07 -17.89 6.96
N LYS A 163 -42.79 -18.74 5.96
CA LYS A 163 -42.88 -20.19 6.09
C LYS A 163 -41.90 -20.72 7.14
N ALA A 164 -40.69 -20.18 7.20
CA ALA A 164 -39.71 -20.56 8.21
C ALA A 164 -40.21 -20.23 9.63
N LEU A 165 -40.73 -19.01 9.84
CA LEU A 165 -41.28 -18.60 11.14
C LEU A 165 -42.52 -19.39 11.54
N GLN A 166 -43.42 -19.71 10.60
CA GLN A 166 -44.58 -20.55 10.88
C GLN A 166 -44.18 -21.99 11.23
N GLY A 167 -43.12 -22.51 10.62
CA GLY A 167 -42.56 -23.81 10.95
C GLY A 167 -41.88 -23.88 12.33
N GLU A 168 -41.39 -22.76 12.85
CA GLU A 168 -40.83 -22.67 14.22
C GLU A 168 -41.91 -22.57 15.31
N ILE A 169 -43.15 -22.23 14.96
CA ILE A 169 -44.28 -22.07 15.90
C ILE A 169 -45.10 -23.37 16.04
N ALA A 170 -44.82 -24.40 15.23
CA ALA A 170 -45.43 -25.74 15.30
C ALA A 170 -44.53 -26.74 16.04
#